data_AF-A0A7S0WXF1-F1
#
_entry.id   AF-A0A7S0WXF1-F1
#
_cell.length_a   1.000
_cell.length_b   1.000
_cell.length_c   1.000
_cell.angle_alpha   90.00
_cell.angle_beta   90.00
_cell.angle_gamma   90.00
#
_symmetry.space_group_name_H-M   'P 1'
#
loop_
_entity.id
_entity.type
_entity.pdbx_description
1 polymer ?
#
loop_
_entity_poly.entity_id
_entity_poly.type
_entity_poly.pdbx_seq_one_letter_code
_entity_poly.pdbx_strand_id
1 'polypeptide(L)'
;KVSSFCSVIIFEFILTLTSRCLTSSPQTKGLLSVFRSDKMASIVMGSQAAIRASTGRHQQLGSGTSRGMSPRAPVPRAASRALTSRTLTAPVRSKTISASNKAGRRQTALRTRCAATTTQVTHPLQPLEASEIQAALTVLREAGKLTPSMRVVSVMLHEPPKSAVYASTPVRREAFVSLFDNPANAAYEATVTVEGAGELLSWQHIPGVQPTITVDECFECEKAVMESELFQAKMKEHYGVEDLSLLMVDVWSAGNYGQEEESTSRLARPLVFLRTDSTDNGYAHPIESLRPVVDLNTMKVLRVEEYDVGKYPIPPQPANYAADRIDKFREGLKPIQITQPEGPSFSVNGNEVEWQNWKFVVGFNAREGLTMHHVRYGDRPVMYRAALSEMVVPYGDPSPQQARKNAFDTGEYGVGYCTNSLTLGCDCLGLIKYFDGHLCNSRGEPLTIPNAVCMHEEDVGINWKHTDRRLPNAPE
;
A
#
# COMPACT_ATOMS: atom_id res chain seq x y z
N LYS A 1 -6.29 -3.92 2.74
CA LYS A 1 -5.06 -3.94 3.58
C LYS A 1 -4.00 -4.98 3.13
N VAL A 2 -4.20 -5.71 2.01
CA VAL A 2 -3.17 -6.62 1.44
C VAL A 2 -2.08 -5.90 0.66
N SER A 3 -2.40 -4.78 -0.01
CA SER A 3 -1.38 -4.01 -0.75
C SER A 3 -0.41 -3.22 0.15
N SER A 4 -0.75 -2.95 1.42
CA SER A 4 0.11 -2.12 2.29
C SER A 4 1.40 -2.81 2.77
N PHE A 5 1.53 -4.14 2.65
CA PHE A 5 2.68 -4.84 3.24
C PHE A 5 3.92 -4.90 2.33
N CYS A 6 3.80 -4.61 1.03
CA CYS A 6 4.95 -4.68 0.10
C CYS A 6 5.58 -3.32 -0.24
N SER A 7 4.94 -2.19 0.05
CA SER A 7 5.40 -0.87 -0.43
C SER A 7 6.58 -0.26 0.34
N VAL A 8 6.98 -0.81 1.51
CA VAL A 8 7.97 -0.16 2.39
C VAL A 8 9.43 -0.49 2.01
N ILE A 9 9.70 -1.54 1.22
CA ILE A 9 11.07 -2.07 1.06
C ILE A 9 11.83 -1.48 -0.16
N ILE A 10 11.18 -0.78 -1.09
CA ILE A 10 11.76 -0.55 -2.43
C ILE A 10 12.44 0.82 -2.61
N PHE A 11 12.04 1.87 -1.87
CA PHE A 11 12.55 3.23 -2.14
C PHE A 11 13.94 3.54 -1.60
N GLU A 12 14.40 2.85 -0.54
CA GLU A 12 15.80 2.94 -0.06
C GLU A 12 16.80 2.54 -1.16
N PHE A 13 16.38 1.70 -2.12
CA PHE A 13 17.25 1.14 -3.16
C PHE A 13 17.54 2.11 -4.32
N ILE A 14 16.59 2.97 -4.70
CA ILE A 14 16.69 3.83 -5.90
C ILE A 14 17.64 5.02 -5.67
N LEU A 15 17.60 5.65 -4.49
CA LEU A 15 18.53 6.72 -4.12
C LEU A 15 19.94 6.20 -3.80
N THR A 16 20.05 4.97 -3.27
CA THR A 16 21.35 4.34 -2.99
C THR A 16 22.11 3.98 -4.28
N LEU A 17 21.41 3.61 -5.36
CA LEU A 17 22.03 3.31 -6.65
C LEU A 17 22.53 4.57 -7.39
N THR A 18 21.83 5.70 -7.31
CA THR A 18 22.28 6.96 -7.93
C THR A 18 23.48 7.56 -7.22
N SER A 19 23.55 7.46 -5.87
CA SER A 19 24.73 7.88 -5.10
C SER A 19 25.98 7.02 -5.41
N ARG A 20 25.80 5.71 -5.63
CA ARG A 20 26.90 4.80 -6.01
C ARG A 20 27.38 4.97 -7.46
N CYS A 21 26.52 5.34 -8.40
CA CYS A 21 26.96 5.61 -9.78
C CYS A 21 27.83 6.87 -9.90
N LEU A 22 27.60 7.88 -9.05
CA LEU A 22 28.35 9.14 -9.06
C LEU A 22 29.73 9.06 -8.40
N THR A 23 30.06 7.98 -7.69
CA THR A 23 31.37 7.78 -7.03
C THR A 23 32.36 6.94 -7.84
N SER A 24 32.00 6.50 -9.05
CA SER A 24 32.88 5.71 -9.91
C SER A 24 33.85 6.58 -10.72
N SER A 25 35.10 6.67 -10.24
CA SER A 25 36.26 7.22 -10.97
C SER A 25 36.59 6.37 -12.22
N PRO A 26 37.14 6.94 -13.31
CA PRO A 26 37.41 6.22 -14.56
C PRO A 26 38.46 5.07 -14.48
N GLN A 27 39.08 4.82 -13.32
CA GLN A 27 40.21 3.88 -13.18
C GLN A 27 39.84 2.45 -12.74
N THR A 28 38.57 2.10 -12.52
CA THR A 28 38.17 0.75 -12.04
C THR A 28 37.50 -0.16 -13.09
N LYS A 29 37.71 0.09 -14.39
CA LYS A 29 37.15 -0.75 -15.47
C LYS A 29 37.78 -2.14 -15.63
N GLY A 30 38.69 -2.56 -14.75
CA GLY A 30 39.45 -3.81 -14.88
C GLY A 30 39.10 -4.98 -13.95
N LEU A 31 38.14 -4.83 -13.01
CA LEU A 31 37.91 -5.85 -11.96
C LEU A 31 36.45 -6.29 -11.76
N LEU A 32 35.57 -6.06 -12.73
CA LEU A 32 34.12 -6.31 -12.63
C LEU A 32 33.62 -7.53 -13.41
N SER A 33 34.47 -8.53 -13.64
CA SER A 33 34.09 -9.77 -14.34
C SER A 33 34.16 -11.07 -13.51
N VAL A 34 34.43 -11.02 -12.19
CA VAL A 34 34.63 -12.26 -11.38
C VAL A 34 33.78 -12.36 -10.10
N PHE A 35 32.89 -11.41 -9.81
CA PHE A 35 32.00 -11.51 -8.63
C PHE A 35 30.53 -11.35 -9.00
N ARG A 36 29.95 -12.39 -9.61
CA ARG A 36 28.49 -12.60 -9.72
C ARG A 36 28.18 -14.05 -9.33
N SER A 37 27.66 -14.27 -8.12
CA SER A 37 26.63 -15.28 -7.79
C SER A 37 26.44 -15.52 -6.28
N ASP A 38 27.44 -15.29 -5.42
CA ASP A 38 27.42 -15.97 -4.10
C ASP A 38 26.93 -15.15 -2.89
N LYS A 39 26.50 -13.89 -3.07
CA LYS A 39 25.97 -13.07 -1.96
C LYS A 39 24.46 -12.83 -1.98
N MET A 40 23.74 -13.27 -3.02
CA MET A 40 22.28 -13.17 -3.08
C MET A 40 21.56 -14.26 -2.26
N ALA A 41 22.22 -15.39 -1.98
CA ALA A 41 21.61 -16.51 -1.25
C ALA A 41 21.75 -16.42 0.29
N SER A 42 22.66 -15.58 0.81
CA SER A 42 23.03 -15.63 2.24
C SER A 42 22.13 -14.81 3.16
N ILE A 43 21.33 -13.88 2.63
CA ILE A 43 20.41 -13.05 3.44
C ILE A 43 19.02 -13.68 3.54
N VAL A 44 18.64 -14.53 2.57
CA VAL A 44 17.37 -15.29 2.60
C VAL A 44 17.49 -16.58 3.44
N MET A 45 18.67 -17.18 3.55
CA MET A 45 18.88 -18.38 4.38
C MET A 45 19.13 -18.11 5.88
N GLY A 46 19.51 -16.88 6.26
CA GLY A 46 19.77 -16.52 7.67
C GLY A 46 18.52 -16.54 8.55
N SER A 47 17.34 -16.34 7.96
CA SER A 47 16.06 -16.26 8.68
C SER A 47 15.40 -17.61 8.91
N GLN A 48 15.74 -18.64 8.14
CA GLN A 48 15.23 -20.01 8.32
C GLN A 48 16.06 -20.85 9.29
N ALA A 49 17.34 -20.51 9.52
CA ALA A 49 18.20 -21.23 10.46
C ALA A 49 17.89 -20.89 11.95
N ALA A 50 17.34 -19.71 12.24
CA ALA A 50 17.01 -19.29 13.60
C ALA A 50 15.73 -19.92 14.17
N ILE A 51 14.87 -20.51 13.33
CA ILE A 51 13.59 -21.13 13.75
C ILE A 51 13.74 -22.66 13.96
N ARG A 52 14.83 -23.28 13.49
CA ARG A 52 15.10 -24.73 13.71
C ARG A 52 15.92 -25.06 14.96
N ALA A 53 16.35 -24.07 15.75
CA ALA A 53 17.20 -24.30 16.93
C ALA A 53 16.46 -24.33 18.28
N SER A 54 15.12 -24.14 18.32
CA SER A 54 14.37 -24.09 19.59
C SER A 54 13.40 -25.25 19.85
N THR A 55 13.34 -26.26 18.99
CA THR A 55 12.49 -27.45 19.20
C THR A 55 13.25 -28.74 18.92
N GLY A 56 13.92 -29.27 19.94
CA GLY A 56 14.50 -30.61 19.86
C GLY A 56 15.43 -30.98 21.00
N ARG A 57 14.87 -31.44 22.13
CA ARG A 57 15.37 -32.56 22.94
C ARG A 57 14.47 -32.80 24.16
N HIS A 58 13.49 -33.68 23.99
CA HIS A 58 12.99 -34.51 25.08
C HIS A 58 13.51 -35.93 24.84
N GLN A 59 14.40 -36.39 25.71
CA GLN A 59 14.64 -37.82 25.91
C GLN A 59 14.93 -38.09 27.38
N GLN A 60 14.34 -39.18 27.85
CA GLN A 60 14.28 -39.71 29.20
C GLN A 60 15.65 -40.10 29.77
N LEU A 61 15.74 -40.07 31.11
CA LEU A 61 16.44 -40.96 32.06
C LEU A 61 16.15 -40.32 33.44
N GLY A 62 15.69 -40.96 34.52
CA GLY A 62 15.98 -42.27 35.07
C GLY A 62 16.34 -42.06 36.55
N SER A 63 15.54 -42.65 37.44
CA SER A 63 15.53 -42.66 38.92
C SER A 63 16.87 -42.55 39.71
N GLY A 64 16.84 -41.89 40.88
CA GLY A 64 17.87 -41.99 41.92
C GLY A 64 17.54 -41.24 43.23
N THR A 65 17.73 -41.87 44.37
CA THR A 65 17.15 -41.60 45.72
C THR A 65 17.87 -40.58 46.63
N SER A 66 17.05 -39.86 47.41
CA SER A 66 17.07 -39.55 48.87
C SER A 66 18.16 -38.72 49.60
N ARG A 67 17.66 -38.02 50.66
CA ARG A 67 18.26 -37.28 51.81
C ARG A 67 18.29 -35.75 51.60
N GLY A 68 17.67 -34.87 52.39
CA GLY A 68 17.10 -34.98 53.74
C GLY A 68 17.82 -33.99 54.67
N MET A 69 17.27 -32.77 54.86
CA MET A 69 17.39 -31.94 56.08
C MET A 69 16.55 -30.65 55.94
N SER A 70 15.81 -30.32 57.00
CA SER A 70 14.88 -29.17 57.15
C SER A 70 15.34 -28.34 58.38
N PRO A 71 14.61 -27.31 58.87
CA PRO A 71 14.67 -25.91 58.45
C PRO A 71 15.11 -24.97 59.61
N ARG A 72 15.37 -23.68 59.31
CA ARG A 72 15.33 -22.60 60.32
C ARG A 72 14.72 -21.32 59.75
N ALA A 73 13.86 -20.70 60.54
CA ALA A 73 13.16 -19.42 60.33
C ALA A 73 13.57 -18.43 61.47
N PRO A 74 12.92 -17.26 61.70
CA PRO A 74 12.94 -16.01 60.92
C PRO A 74 13.21 -14.70 61.77
N VAL A 75 13.05 -13.50 61.14
CA VAL A 75 12.71 -12.12 61.69
C VAL A 75 13.91 -11.30 62.30
N PRO A 76 14.00 -9.93 62.25
CA PRO A 76 12.89 -8.97 62.27
C PRO A 76 12.88 -7.67 61.45
N ARG A 77 11.67 -7.07 61.49
CA ARG A 77 11.15 -5.80 60.93
C ARG A 77 11.17 -4.70 62.01
N ALA A 78 11.37 -3.44 61.59
CA ALA A 78 10.87 -2.19 62.22
C ALA A 78 10.78 -1.12 61.09
N ALA A 79 9.64 -0.53 60.71
CA ALA A 79 8.85 0.58 61.32
C ALA A 79 9.70 1.85 61.56
N SER A 80 9.37 3.10 61.20
CA SER A 80 8.17 3.87 60.79
C SER A 80 8.69 5.22 60.23
N ARG A 81 8.07 5.94 59.28
CA ARG A 81 7.02 6.94 59.51
C ARG A 81 6.49 7.55 58.21
N ALA A 82 5.20 7.88 58.25
CA ALA A 82 4.36 8.47 57.21
C ALA A 82 4.54 9.98 57.02
N LEU A 83 4.20 10.45 55.82
CA LEU A 83 3.65 11.78 55.58
C LEU A 83 2.51 11.69 54.55
N THR A 84 1.35 12.16 54.99
CA THR A 84 0.06 12.25 54.30
C THR A 84 0.00 13.44 53.36
N SER A 85 -0.72 13.34 52.23
CA SER A 85 -1.71 14.35 51.80
C SER A 85 -2.41 14.00 50.47
N ARG A 86 -3.73 13.78 50.58
CA ARG A 86 -4.84 14.13 49.68
C ARG A 86 -4.96 13.51 48.27
N THR A 87 -5.80 12.49 48.22
CA THR A 87 -6.71 12.11 47.14
C THR A 87 -7.80 13.17 46.92
N LEU A 88 -8.07 13.52 45.66
CA LEU A 88 -9.30 14.19 45.21
C LEU A 88 -10.02 13.26 44.22
N THR A 89 -11.04 12.57 44.72
CA THR A 89 -12.08 11.88 43.94
C THR A 89 -13.24 12.83 43.70
N ALA A 90 -13.71 12.97 42.46
CA ALA A 90 -15.00 13.58 42.14
C ALA A 90 -15.84 12.62 41.27
N PRO A 91 -17.17 12.58 41.43
CA PRO A 91 -18.00 11.44 41.05
C PRO A 91 -18.59 11.56 39.64
N VAL A 92 -18.72 10.40 38.98
CA VAL A 92 -19.56 10.19 37.80
C VAL A 92 -21.03 10.23 38.22
N ARG A 93 -21.84 11.11 37.61
CA ARG A 93 -23.30 11.10 37.73
C ARG A 93 -23.92 10.90 36.35
N SER A 94 -24.53 9.74 36.17
CA SER A 94 -25.49 9.43 35.12
C SER A 94 -26.76 10.26 35.31
N LYS A 95 -27.20 10.98 34.27
CA LYS A 95 -28.57 11.50 34.18
C LYS A 95 -29.13 11.25 32.78
N THR A 96 -30.06 10.31 32.74
CA THR A 96 -31.11 10.16 31.73
C THR A 96 -31.92 11.46 31.66
N ILE A 97 -32.12 12.02 30.46
CA ILE A 97 -33.08 13.10 30.23
C ILE A 97 -33.95 12.74 29.01
N SER A 98 -35.24 12.63 29.30
CA SER A 98 -36.36 12.45 28.40
C SER A 98 -36.67 13.69 27.55
N ALA A 99 -37.29 13.46 26.40
CA ALA A 99 -37.76 14.47 25.46
C ALA A 99 -38.73 15.51 26.05
N SER A 100 -38.59 16.77 25.64
CA SER A 100 -39.69 17.73 25.54
C SER A 100 -39.37 18.85 24.53
N ASN A 101 -40.43 19.41 23.96
CA ASN A 101 -40.51 20.14 22.70
C ASN A 101 -40.24 21.66 22.78
N LYS A 102 -39.78 22.21 21.65
CA LYS A 102 -39.98 23.57 21.07
C LYS A 102 -39.50 24.81 21.83
N ALA A 103 -38.53 25.52 21.23
CA ALA A 103 -38.67 26.94 20.85
C ALA A 103 -37.48 27.37 19.95
N GLY A 104 -37.78 28.06 18.85
CA GLY A 104 -36.85 28.35 17.77
C GLY A 104 -35.72 29.33 18.11
N ARG A 105 -34.56 29.08 17.53
CA ARG A 105 -33.52 30.08 17.26
C ARG A 105 -32.89 29.76 15.92
N ARG A 106 -33.10 30.63 14.92
CA ARG A 106 -32.42 30.57 13.62
C ARG A 106 -30.92 30.74 13.87
N GLN A 107 -30.14 29.68 13.67
CA GLN A 107 -28.70 29.78 13.47
C GLN A 107 -28.45 29.85 11.97
N THR A 108 -28.10 31.04 11.50
CA THR A 108 -27.46 31.26 10.21
C THR A 108 -26.12 30.54 10.22
N ALA A 109 -26.08 29.36 9.60
CA ALA A 109 -24.83 28.67 9.32
C ALA A 109 -24.05 29.50 8.30
N LEU A 110 -22.96 30.13 8.72
CA LEU A 110 -21.93 30.62 7.81
C LEU A 110 -21.36 29.39 7.10
N ARG A 111 -21.81 29.15 5.86
CA ARG A 111 -21.09 28.29 4.93
C ARG A 111 -19.80 29.00 4.55
N THR A 112 -18.72 28.71 5.26
CA THR A 112 -17.38 28.98 4.76
C THR A 112 -17.21 28.15 3.49
N ARG A 113 -17.36 28.78 2.33
CA ARG A 113 -16.92 28.17 1.07
C ARG A 113 -15.41 28.00 1.19
N CYS A 114 -14.91 26.77 1.25
CA CYS A 114 -13.55 26.50 0.84
C CYS A 114 -13.44 26.99 -0.60
N ALA A 115 -12.76 28.11 -0.82
CA ALA A 115 -12.30 28.46 -2.14
C ALA A 115 -11.34 27.36 -2.56
N ALA A 116 -11.65 26.64 -3.64
CA ALA A 116 -10.68 25.76 -4.27
C ALA A 116 -9.55 26.66 -4.76
N THR A 117 -8.41 26.61 -4.07
CA THR A 117 -7.18 27.23 -4.54
C THR A 117 -6.79 26.46 -5.79
N THR A 118 -6.95 27.04 -6.98
CA THR A 118 -6.44 26.45 -8.20
C THR A 118 -4.92 26.39 -8.07
N THR A 119 -4.37 25.21 -7.79
CA THR A 119 -2.93 24.99 -7.79
C THR A 119 -2.43 25.36 -9.18
N GLN A 120 -1.64 26.43 -9.31
CA GLN A 120 -1.04 26.74 -10.60
C GLN A 120 -0.09 25.60 -10.97
N VAL A 121 -0.32 24.98 -12.13
CA VAL A 121 0.60 23.98 -12.66
C VAL A 121 1.89 24.70 -13.06
N THR A 122 2.98 24.42 -12.35
CA THR A 122 4.27 25.10 -12.53
C THR A 122 5.22 24.33 -13.44
N HIS A 123 5.00 23.02 -13.60
CA HIS A 123 5.84 22.15 -14.41
C HIS A 123 4.97 21.19 -15.25
N PRO A 124 5.31 20.94 -16.54
CA PRO A 124 4.46 20.14 -17.43
C PRO A 124 4.33 18.65 -17.04
N LEU A 125 5.25 18.13 -16.22
CA LEU A 125 5.21 16.78 -15.62
C LEU A 125 4.53 16.71 -14.24
N GLN A 126 3.91 17.79 -13.76
CA GLN A 126 3.07 17.73 -12.56
C GLN A 126 1.89 16.79 -12.81
N PRO A 127 1.52 15.91 -11.85
CA PRO A 127 0.38 15.00 -12.01
C PRO A 127 -0.92 15.78 -12.26
N LEU A 128 -1.94 15.10 -12.75
CA LEU A 128 -3.23 15.75 -13.00
C LEU A 128 -3.85 16.20 -11.68
N GLU A 129 -4.37 17.42 -11.67
CA GLU A 129 -5.22 17.90 -10.58
C GLU A 129 -6.60 17.25 -10.66
N ALA A 130 -7.33 17.22 -9.54
CA ALA A 130 -8.68 16.65 -9.51
C ALA A 130 -9.63 17.27 -10.55
N SER A 131 -9.50 18.58 -10.82
CA SER A 131 -10.28 19.26 -11.86
C SER A 131 -9.93 18.81 -13.28
N GLU A 132 -8.65 18.51 -13.55
CA GLU A 132 -8.21 18.04 -14.86
C GLU A 132 -8.71 16.62 -15.13
N ILE A 133 -8.70 15.76 -14.11
CA ILE A 133 -9.29 14.42 -14.18
C ILE A 133 -10.79 14.52 -14.51
N GLN A 134 -11.53 15.40 -13.82
CA GLN A 134 -12.96 15.56 -14.10
C GLN A 134 -13.25 16.19 -15.47
N ALA A 135 -12.40 17.11 -15.93
CA ALA A 135 -12.48 17.65 -17.29
C ALA A 135 -12.29 16.54 -18.34
N ALA A 136 -11.25 15.70 -18.18
CA ALA A 136 -11.00 14.56 -19.06
C ALA A 136 -12.22 13.62 -19.19
N LEU A 137 -12.82 13.28 -18.05
CA LEU A 137 -14.00 12.42 -18.02
C LEU A 137 -15.25 13.09 -18.60
N THR A 138 -15.37 14.41 -18.47
CA THR A 138 -16.47 15.19 -19.08
C THR A 138 -16.38 15.15 -20.59
N VAL A 139 -15.20 15.37 -21.17
CA VAL A 139 -14.94 15.25 -22.61
C VAL A 139 -15.34 13.86 -23.13
N LEU A 140 -14.98 12.79 -22.41
CA LEU A 140 -15.35 11.43 -22.81
C LEU A 140 -16.86 11.16 -22.73
N ARG A 141 -17.57 11.72 -21.74
CA ARG A 141 -19.04 11.60 -21.65
C ARG A 141 -19.72 12.35 -22.79
N GLU A 142 -19.30 13.57 -23.07
CA GLU A 142 -19.86 14.40 -24.15
C GLU A 142 -19.59 13.80 -25.54
N ALA A 143 -18.45 13.14 -25.73
CA ALA A 143 -18.14 12.38 -26.94
C ALA A 143 -18.90 11.04 -27.05
N GLY A 144 -19.74 10.69 -26.07
CA GLY A 144 -20.47 9.43 -26.01
C GLY A 144 -19.58 8.20 -25.81
N LYS A 145 -18.36 8.39 -25.29
CA LYS A 145 -17.34 7.35 -25.10
C LYS A 145 -17.24 6.83 -23.68
N LEU A 146 -17.79 7.55 -22.70
CA LEU A 146 -17.93 7.10 -21.32
C LEU A 146 -19.42 6.92 -21.00
N THR A 147 -19.90 5.69 -21.05
CA THR A 147 -21.29 5.32 -20.72
C THR A 147 -21.39 4.81 -19.29
N PRO A 148 -22.60 4.70 -18.70
CA PRO A 148 -22.79 4.13 -17.36
C PRO A 148 -22.36 2.65 -17.22
N SER A 149 -22.28 1.90 -18.32
CA SER A 149 -21.83 0.49 -18.30
C SER A 149 -20.31 0.36 -18.19
N MET A 150 -19.57 1.41 -18.50
CA MET A 150 -18.12 1.41 -18.51
C MET A 150 -17.54 1.73 -17.14
N ARG A 151 -16.35 1.17 -16.91
CA ARG A 151 -15.48 1.48 -15.78
C ARG A 151 -14.31 2.32 -16.27
N VAL A 152 -13.99 3.36 -15.52
CA VAL A 152 -12.75 4.11 -15.63
C VAL A 152 -11.69 3.39 -14.81
N VAL A 153 -10.75 2.71 -15.46
CA VAL A 153 -9.70 1.97 -14.76
C VAL A 153 -8.65 2.93 -14.21
N SER A 154 -8.22 3.90 -15.01
CA SER A 154 -7.30 4.95 -14.56
C SER A 154 -7.38 6.19 -15.44
N VAL A 155 -7.07 7.35 -14.84
CA VAL A 155 -6.82 8.62 -15.51
C VAL A 155 -5.48 9.12 -15.02
N MET A 156 -4.52 9.33 -15.92
CA MET A 156 -3.19 9.82 -15.57
C MET A 156 -2.70 10.84 -16.58
N LEU A 157 -1.72 11.64 -16.19
CA LEU A 157 -1.09 12.59 -17.10
C LEU A 157 -0.55 11.82 -18.32
N HIS A 158 -0.95 12.24 -19.51
CA HIS A 158 -0.25 11.83 -20.72
C HIS A 158 1.05 12.64 -20.79
N GLU A 159 2.14 12.03 -20.32
CA GLU A 159 3.41 12.73 -20.16
C GLU A 159 3.86 13.35 -21.50
N PRO A 160 4.17 14.65 -21.54
CA PRO A 160 4.59 15.32 -22.77
C PRO A 160 5.92 14.76 -23.32
N PRO A 161 6.21 14.99 -24.61
CA PRO A 161 7.46 14.57 -25.21
C PRO A 161 8.67 15.08 -24.44
N LYS A 162 9.60 14.16 -24.14
CA LYS A 162 10.85 14.45 -23.41
C LYS A 162 11.62 15.65 -23.95
N SER A 163 11.68 15.80 -25.27
CA SER A 163 12.35 16.94 -25.93
C SER A 163 11.70 18.29 -25.58
N ALA A 164 10.37 18.36 -25.52
CA ALA A 164 9.66 19.59 -25.18
C ALA A 164 9.90 20.02 -23.73
N VAL A 165 9.96 19.05 -22.80
CA VAL A 165 10.27 19.30 -21.39
C VAL A 165 11.68 19.86 -21.21
N TYR A 166 12.69 19.29 -21.87
CA TYR A 166 14.06 19.81 -21.80
C TYR A 166 14.23 21.17 -22.47
N ALA A 167 13.49 21.42 -23.55
CA ALA A 167 13.48 22.71 -24.23
C ALA A 167 12.63 23.78 -23.50
N SER A 168 11.99 23.43 -22.38
CA SER A 168 11.02 24.27 -21.68
C SER A 168 9.96 24.87 -22.62
N THR A 169 9.58 24.10 -23.64
CA THR A 169 8.56 24.49 -24.61
C THR A 169 7.20 24.35 -23.94
N PRO A 170 6.31 25.37 -24.02
CA PRO A 170 4.94 25.23 -23.56
C PRO A 170 4.26 24.04 -24.24
N VAL A 171 3.70 23.13 -23.44
CA VAL A 171 2.97 21.95 -23.90
C VAL A 171 1.57 21.99 -23.35
N ARG A 172 0.60 21.64 -24.20
CA ARG A 172 -0.78 21.40 -23.76
C ARG A 172 -0.81 20.19 -22.85
N ARG A 173 -1.53 20.28 -21.74
CA ARG A 173 -1.74 19.13 -20.84
C ARG A 173 -2.80 18.20 -21.39
N GLU A 174 -2.50 16.91 -21.29
CA GLU A 174 -3.33 15.83 -21.79
C GLU A 174 -3.46 14.75 -20.72
N ALA A 175 -4.60 14.07 -20.71
CA ALA A 175 -4.86 12.91 -19.87
C ALA A 175 -4.94 11.66 -20.72
N PHE A 176 -4.27 10.61 -20.28
CA PHE A 176 -4.44 9.25 -20.77
C PHE A 176 -5.44 8.53 -19.87
N VAL A 177 -6.46 7.94 -20.48
CA VAL A 177 -7.56 7.26 -19.80
C VAL A 177 -7.63 5.81 -20.26
N SER A 178 -7.60 4.88 -19.29
CA SER A 178 -7.88 3.46 -19.53
C SER A 178 -9.29 3.15 -19.05
N LEU A 179 -10.10 2.52 -19.90
CA LEU A 179 -11.48 2.17 -19.63
C LEU A 179 -11.77 0.70 -19.93
N PHE A 180 -12.82 0.18 -19.32
CA PHE A 180 -13.30 -1.16 -19.56
C PHE A 180 -14.83 -1.20 -19.65
N ASP A 181 -15.36 -1.80 -20.71
CA ASP A 181 -16.81 -2.00 -20.91
C ASP A 181 -17.18 -3.45 -20.57
N ASN A 182 -17.78 -3.66 -19.40
CA ASN A 182 -18.08 -5.02 -18.91
C ASN A 182 -19.01 -5.80 -19.85
N PRO A 183 -20.16 -5.26 -20.32
CA PRO A 183 -21.04 -5.97 -21.26
C PRO A 183 -20.36 -6.39 -22.57
N ALA A 184 -19.43 -5.57 -23.08
CA ALA A 184 -18.69 -5.86 -24.30
C ALA A 184 -17.41 -6.66 -24.06
N ASN A 185 -16.99 -6.85 -22.79
CA ASN A 185 -15.70 -7.40 -22.40
C ASN A 185 -14.53 -6.75 -23.18
N ALA A 186 -14.54 -5.42 -23.24
CA ALA A 186 -13.68 -4.65 -24.14
C ALA A 186 -12.93 -3.54 -23.39
N ALA A 187 -11.60 -3.51 -23.56
CA ALA A 187 -10.73 -2.46 -23.03
C ALA A 187 -10.56 -1.33 -24.05
N TYR A 188 -10.56 -0.10 -23.56
CA TYR A 188 -10.34 1.09 -24.39
C TYR A 188 -9.29 2.00 -23.77
N GLU A 189 -8.52 2.65 -24.63
CA GLU A 189 -7.59 3.70 -24.28
C GLU A 189 -7.98 4.99 -24.99
N ALA A 190 -7.90 6.11 -24.27
CA ALA A 190 -8.20 7.42 -24.80
C ALA A 190 -7.17 8.45 -24.37
N THR A 191 -6.93 9.43 -25.22
CA THR A 191 -6.17 10.64 -24.86
C THR A 191 -7.08 11.84 -25.06
N VAL A 192 -7.14 12.70 -24.05
CA VAL A 192 -7.97 13.90 -24.07
C VAL A 192 -7.18 15.09 -23.57
N THR A 193 -7.56 16.27 -24.00
CA THR A 193 -7.01 17.53 -23.49
C THR A 193 -7.77 17.94 -22.24
N VAL A 194 -7.07 18.54 -21.28
CA VAL A 194 -7.65 18.96 -20.00
C VAL A 194 -7.71 20.48 -19.84
N GLU A 195 -7.32 21.21 -20.88
CA GLU A 195 -7.33 22.67 -20.94
C GLU A 195 -8.54 23.19 -21.74
N GLY A 196 -9.08 24.34 -21.34
CA GLY A 196 -10.20 24.98 -22.02
C GLY A 196 -11.46 24.10 -22.00
N ALA A 197 -12.10 23.92 -23.16
CA ALA A 197 -13.28 23.07 -23.31
C ALA A 197 -12.95 21.56 -23.37
N GLY A 198 -11.68 21.19 -23.50
CA GLY A 198 -11.27 19.81 -23.71
C GLY A 198 -11.56 19.29 -25.12
N GLU A 199 -10.78 18.31 -25.58
CA GLU A 199 -10.92 17.67 -26.89
C GLU A 199 -10.53 16.20 -26.79
N LEU A 200 -11.29 15.31 -27.45
CA LEU A 200 -10.93 13.91 -27.60
C LEU A 200 -9.93 13.76 -28.75
N LEU A 201 -8.70 13.35 -28.42
CA LEU A 201 -7.61 13.23 -29.39
C LEU A 201 -7.50 11.82 -29.97
N SER A 202 -7.71 10.81 -29.13
CA SER A 202 -7.62 9.42 -29.52
C SER A 202 -8.64 8.57 -28.76
N TRP A 203 -9.14 7.54 -29.44
CA TRP A 203 -10.01 6.52 -28.87
C TRP A 203 -9.67 5.20 -29.54
N GLN A 204 -9.16 4.23 -28.78
CA GLN A 204 -8.67 2.97 -29.31
C GLN A 204 -9.27 1.81 -28.52
N HIS A 205 -9.85 0.85 -29.23
CA HIS A 205 -10.18 -0.47 -28.66
C HIS A 205 -8.91 -1.31 -28.61
N ILE A 206 -8.64 -1.97 -27.49
CA ILE A 206 -7.48 -2.82 -27.27
C ILE A 206 -7.95 -4.28 -27.14
N PRO A 207 -7.98 -5.05 -28.25
CA PRO A 207 -8.57 -6.39 -28.25
C PRO A 207 -7.81 -7.37 -27.35
N GLY A 208 -8.54 -8.20 -26.61
CA GLY A 208 -7.97 -9.28 -25.81
C GLY A 208 -7.22 -8.81 -24.55
N VAL A 209 -7.27 -7.53 -24.20
CA VAL A 209 -6.63 -6.98 -23.00
C VAL A 209 -7.63 -6.91 -21.85
N GLN A 210 -7.20 -7.38 -20.69
CA GLN A 210 -7.89 -7.24 -19.41
C GLN A 210 -7.14 -6.22 -18.55
N PRO A 211 -7.68 -5.02 -18.33
CA PRO A 211 -7.01 -4.01 -17.52
C PRO A 211 -7.15 -4.32 -16.03
N THR A 212 -6.42 -3.58 -15.19
CA THR A 212 -6.43 -3.62 -13.72
C THR A 212 -7.83 -3.89 -13.15
N ILE A 213 -7.91 -4.75 -12.12
CA ILE A 213 -9.14 -5.00 -11.37
C ILE A 213 -9.44 -3.76 -10.53
N THR A 214 -10.60 -3.14 -10.73
CA THR A 214 -10.95 -1.92 -9.99
C THR A 214 -11.40 -2.26 -8.56
N VAL A 215 -11.21 -1.35 -7.62
CA VAL A 215 -11.48 -1.61 -6.20
C VAL A 215 -12.93 -2.00 -5.92
N ASP A 216 -13.89 -1.42 -6.65
CA ASP A 216 -15.29 -1.81 -6.55
C ASP A 216 -15.57 -3.20 -7.13
N GLU A 217 -14.84 -3.65 -8.15
CA GLU A 217 -14.92 -5.06 -8.59
C GLU A 217 -14.47 -6.02 -7.49
N CYS A 218 -13.50 -5.63 -6.65
CA CYS A 218 -13.10 -6.45 -5.51
C CYS A 218 -14.26 -6.65 -4.52
N PHE A 219 -14.95 -5.57 -4.16
CA PHE A 219 -16.10 -5.62 -3.25
C PHE A 219 -17.31 -6.33 -3.87
N GLU A 220 -17.60 -6.08 -5.14
CA GLU A 220 -18.68 -6.73 -5.88
C GLU A 220 -18.44 -8.24 -6.01
N CYS A 221 -17.20 -8.65 -6.24
CA CYS A 221 -16.80 -10.06 -6.34
C CYS A 221 -16.88 -10.78 -4.98
N GLU A 222 -16.43 -10.16 -3.88
CA GLU A 222 -16.62 -10.69 -2.52
C GLU A 222 -18.10 -10.96 -2.25
N LYS A 223 -18.95 -9.98 -2.52
CA LYS A 223 -20.40 -10.11 -2.37
C LYS A 223 -20.97 -11.24 -3.25
N ALA A 224 -20.56 -11.31 -4.51
CA ALA A 224 -21.00 -12.35 -5.44
C ALA A 224 -20.64 -13.77 -4.96
N VAL A 225 -19.47 -13.95 -4.35
CA VAL A 225 -19.07 -15.24 -3.76
C VAL A 225 -19.94 -15.58 -2.55
N MET A 226 -20.20 -14.61 -1.67
CA MET A 226 -21.05 -14.81 -0.48
C MET A 226 -22.51 -15.11 -0.82
N GLU A 227 -23.05 -14.51 -1.89
CA GLU A 227 -24.44 -14.69 -2.35
C GLU A 227 -24.62 -15.91 -3.27
N SER A 228 -23.53 -16.56 -3.69
CA SER A 228 -23.59 -17.70 -4.60
C SER A 228 -24.14 -18.95 -3.92
N GLU A 229 -25.29 -19.45 -4.39
CA GLU A 229 -25.86 -20.74 -3.95
C GLU A 229 -24.87 -21.89 -4.17
N LEU A 230 -24.11 -21.86 -5.27
CA LEU A 230 -23.09 -22.86 -5.56
C LEU A 230 -21.99 -22.87 -4.50
N PHE A 231 -21.50 -21.69 -4.12
CA PHE A 231 -20.46 -21.56 -3.11
C PHE A 231 -20.97 -21.91 -1.70
N GLN A 232 -22.18 -21.46 -1.36
CA GLN A 232 -22.86 -21.80 -0.11
C GLN A 232 -23.05 -23.31 0.04
N ALA A 233 -23.47 -24.00 -1.02
CA ALA A 233 -23.62 -25.46 -1.02
C ALA A 233 -22.28 -26.16 -0.72
N LYS A 234 -21.17 -25.70 -1.31
CA LYS A 234 -19.83 -26.25 -1.07
C LYS A 234 -19.30 -25.97 0.33
N MET A 235 -19.56 -24.78 0.87
CA MET A 235 -19.23 -24.43 2.25
C MET A 235 -19.99 -25.31 3.26
N LYS A 236 -21.29 -25.53 3.04
CA LYS A 236 -22.09 -26.43 3.85
C LYS A 236 -21.64 -27.89 3.73
N GLU A 237 -21.40 -28.36 2.51
CA GLU A 237 -20.97 -29.75 2.23
C GLU A 237 -19.65 -30.08 2.92
N HIS A 238 -18.64 -29.21 2.82
CA HIS A 238 -17.27 -29.55 3.23
C HIS A 238 -16.88 -29.03 4.62
N TYR A 239 -17.52 -27.96 5.10
CA TYR A 239 -17.17 -27.33 6.38
C TYR A 239 -18.36 -27.20 7.34
N GLY A 240 -19.57 -27.60 6.93
CA GLY A 240 -20.78 -27.45 7.75
C GLY A 240 -21.15 -25.99 8.03
N VAL A 241 -20.65 -25.04 7.23
CA VAL A 241 -20.88 -23.60 7.40
C VAL A 241 -22.07 -23.18 6.55
N GLU A 242 -23.14 -22.74 7.20
CA GLU A 242 -24.34 -22.22 6.52
C GLU A 242 -24.41 -20.69 6.52
N ASP A 243 -23.86 -20.04 7.55
CA ASP A 243 -23.75 -18.59 7.62
C ASP A 243 -22.38 -18.12 7.14
N LEU A 244 -22.38 -17.37 6.03
CA LEU A 244 -21.16 -16.80 5.44
C LEU A 244 -20.87 -15.38 5.92
N SER A 245 -21.59 -14.83 6.90
CA SER A 245 -21.41 -13.45 7.39
C SER A 245 -19.99 -13.13 7.88
N LEU A 246 -19.24 -14.15 8.34
CA LEU A 246 -17.85 -14.03 8.78
C LEU A 246 -16.82 -14.40 7.71
N LEU A 247 -17.28 -14.80 6.53
CA LEU A 247 -16.40 -15.04 5.40
C LEU A 247 -15.65 -13.74 5.05
N MET A 248 -14.41 -13.89 4.61
CA MET A 248 -13.60 -12.84 4.02
C MET A 248 -13.12 -13.38 2.68
N VAL A 249 -13.37 -12.62 1.61
CA VAL A 249 -13.02 -13.03 0.25
C VAL A 249 -12.05 -12.02 -0.34
N ASP A 250 -10.81 -12.46 -0.52
CA ASP A 250 -9.77 -11.63 -1.13
C ASP A 250 -9.70 -11.93 -2.63
N VAL A 251 -10.04 -10.94 -3.45
CA VAL A 251 -10.03 -11.09 -4.91
C VAL A 251 -8.61 -11.22 -5.43
N TRP A 252 -8.37 -12.32 -6.15
CA TRP A 252 -7.08 -12.63 -6.76
C TRP A 252 -7.22 -12.68 -8.27
N SER A 253 -6.25 -12.10 -8.98
CA SER A 253 -6.14 -12.19 -10.43
C SER A 253 -6.07 -13.66 -10.86
N ALA A 254 -6.69 -13.99 -12.00
CA ALA A 254 -6.73 -15.37 -12.48
C ALA A 254 -5.40 -15.84 -13.08
N GLY A 255 -4.58 -14.90 -13.60
CA GLY A 255 -3.43 -15.19 -14.45
C GLY A 255 -3.79 -15.88 -15.78
N ASN A 256 -2.78 -16.25 -16.56
CA ASN A 256 -2.95 -16.95 -17.84
C ASN A 256 -2.05 -18.19 -17.90
N TYR A 257 -2.66 -19.37 -17.95
CA TYR A 257 -2.02 -20.69 -17.90
C TYR A 257 -2.42 -21.56 -19.10
N GLY A 258 -2.94 -20.95 -20.16
CA GLY A 258 -3.24 -21.59 -21.44
C GLY A 258 -4.67 -22.12 -21.59
N GLN A 259 -5.58 -21.83 -20.65
CA GLN A 259 -7.00 -22.13 -20.85
C GLN A 259 -7.66 -21.03 -21.68
N GLU A 260 -8.53 -21.39 -22.62
CA GLU A 260 -9.19 -20.42 -23.52
C GLU A 260 -9.98 -19.35 -22.75
N GLU A 261 -10.65 -19.74 -21.65
CA GLU A 261 -11.40 -18.81 -20.80
C GLU A 261 -10.51 -17.71 -20.19
N GLU A 262 -9.24 -17.99 -19.91
CA GLU A 262 -8.29 -17.04 -19.31
C GLU A 262 -7.87 -15.94 -20.29
N SER A 263 -8.06 -16.16 -21.58
CA SER A 263 -7.79 -15.17 -22.63
C SER A 263 -9.06 -14.50 -23.17
N THR A 264 -10.24 -15.00 -22.83
CA THR A 264 -11.52 -14.54 -23.39
C THR A 264 -12.47 -13.96 -22.35
N SER A 265 -12.26 -14.23 -21.06
CA SER A 265 -13.13 -13.78 -19.96
C SER A 265 -12.38 -12.92 -18.95
N ARG A 266 -13.11 -12.04 -18.24
CA ARG A 266 -12.57 -11.25 -17.15
C ARG A 266 -12.69 -12.02 -15.83
N LEU A 267 -11.69 -12.83 -15.52
CA LEU A 267 -11.75 -13.79 -14.42
C LEU A 267 -11.02 -13.33 -13.17
N ALA A 268 -11.59 -13.66 -12.01
CA ALA A 268 -10.90 -13.69 -10.73
C ALA A 268 -10.95 -15.09 -10.11
N ARG A 269 -9.96 -15.42 -9.28
CA ARG A 269 -9.90 -16.65 -8.48
C ARG A 269 -9.73 -16.31 -6.99
N PRO A 270 -10.77 -15.77 -6.32
CA PRO A 270 -10.63 -15.22 -4.97
C PRO A 270 -10.17 -16.23 -3.91
N LEU A 271 -9.29 -15.80 -3.01
CA LEU A 271 -8.92 -16.53 -1.80
C LEU A 271 -10.01 -16.37 -0.74
N VAL A 272 -10.29 -17.44 0.01
CA VAL A 272 -11.38 -17.44 0.98
C VAL A 272 -10.86 -17.78 2.36
N PHE A 273 -11.37 -17.05 3.35
CA PHE A 273 -11.01 -17.18 4.75
C PHE A 273 -12.27 -17.12 5.62
N LEU A 274 -12.28 -17.81 6.76
CA LEU A 274 -13.41 -17.81 7.69
C LEU A 274 -13.00 -17.24 9.03
N ARG A 275 -13.42 -16.00 9.31
CA ARG A 275 -13.15 -15.37 10.61
C ARG A 275 -13.96 -16.04 11.72
N THR A 276 -13.46 -15.93 12.95
CA THR A 276 -14.19 -16.36 14.15
C THR A 276 -15.10 -15.28 14.73
N ASP A 277 -14.79 -14.00 14.46
CA ASP A 277 -15.65 -12.84 14.74
C ASP A 277 -15.38 -11.68 13.75
N SER A 278 -16.18 -10.62 13.79
CA SER A 278 -16.12 -9.51 12.82
C SER A 278 -14.81 -8.69 12.84
N THR A 279 -14.03 -8.79 13.92
CA THR A 279 -12.77 -8.08 14.14
C THR A 279 -11.54 -9.01 14.10
N ASP A 280 -11.75 -10.28 13.75
CA ASP A 280 -10.70 -11.30 13.71
C ASP A 280 -9.85 -11.18 12.43
N ASN A 281 -8.59 -11.61 12.55
CA ASN A 281 -7.66 -11.71 11.43
C ASN A 281 -8.00 -12.95 10.59
N GLY A 282 -8.82 -12.76 9.54
CA GLY A 282 -9.23 -13.84 8.64
C GLY A 282 -8.06 -14.61 8.03
N TYR A 283 -6.89 -13.99 7.82
CA TYR A 283 -5.71 -14.68 7.27
C TYR A 283 -5.19 -15.83 8.15
N ALA A 284 -5.58 -15.89 9.43
CA ALA A 284 -5.27 -17.01 10.31
C ALA A 284 -6.12 -18.26 10.01
N HIS A 285 -7.21 -18.11 9.24
CA HIS A 285 -8.23 -19.12 9.02
C HIS A 285 -8.50 -19.37 7.51
N PRO A 286 -7.48 -19.73 6.72
CA PRO A 286 -7.65 -19.98 5.29
C PRO A 286 -8.54 -21.19 5.01
N ILE A 287 -9.39 -21.06 3.99
CA ILE A 287 -10.09 -22.17 3.35
C ILE A 287 -9.31 -22.54 2.10
N GLU A 288 -8.40 -23.49 2.28
CA GLU A 288 -7.44 -23.87 1.26
C GLU A 288 -8.07 -24.69 0.13
N SER A 289 -9.05 -25.53 0.48
CA SER A 289 -9.58 -26.56 -0.42
C SER A 289 -10.61 -26.05 -1.44
N LEU A 290 -11.13 -24.82 -1.29
CA LEU A 290 -12.18 -24.29 -2.16
C LEU A 290 -11.73 -22.98 -2.80
N ARG A 291 -11.78 -22.91 -4.13
CA ARG A 291 -11.44 -21.74 -4.92
C ARG A 291 -12.58 -21.36 -5.87
N PRO A 292 -13.38 -20.33 -5.55
CA PRO A 292 -14.38 -19.83 -6.50
C PRO A 292 -13.68 -19.25 -7.72
N VAL A 293 -14.24 -19.49 -8.90
CA VAL A 293 -13.86 -18.81 -10.15
C VAL A 293 -14.99 -17.90 -10.54
N VAL A 294 -14.71 -16.60 -10.62
CA VAL A 294 -15.71 -15.55 -10.78
C VAL A 294 -15.50 -14.86 -12.11
N ASP A 295 -16.58 -14.71 -12.88
CA ASP A 295 -16.62 -13.77 -14.00
C ASP A 295 -16.96 -12.38 -13.46
N LEU A 296 -16.01 -11.45 -13.55
CA LEU A 296 -16.18 -10.07 -13.08
C LEU A 296 -17.09 -9.24 -13.99
N ASN A 297 -17.36 -9.66 -15.23
CA ASN A 297 -18.32 -8.95 -16.08
C ASN A 297 -19.76 -9.16 -15.60
N THR A 298 -20.09 -10.39 -15.22
CA THR A 298 -21.44 -10.75 -14.78
C THR A 298 -21.58 -10.82 -13.26
N MET A 299 -20.48 -10.74 -12.52
CA MET A 299 -20.39 -10.95 -11.07
C MET A 299 -21.04 -12.26 -10.65
N LYS A 300 -20.67 -13.35 -11.34
CA LYS A 300 -21.18 -14.70 -11.07
C LYS A 300 -20.04 -15.66 -10.78
N VAL A 301 -20.23 -16.49 -9.75
CA VAL A 301 -19.39 -17.67 -9.53
C VAL A 301 -19.73 -18.69 -10.63
N LEU A 302 -18.77 -18.93 -11.53
CA LEU A 302 -18.92 -19.88 -12.64
C LEU A 302 -18.79 -21.32 -12.16
N ARG A 303 -17.84 -21.55 -11.24
CA ARG A 303 -17.56 -22.84 -10.63
C ARG A 303 -16.81 -22.65 -9.31
N VAL A 304 -16.75 -23.70 -8.51
CA VAL A 304 -15.88 -23.80 -7.34
C VAL A 304 -14.89 -24.92 -7.62
N GLU A 305 -13.61 -24.57 -7.72
CA GLU A 305 -12.53 -25.54 -7.85
C GLU A 305 -12.26 -26.15 -6.47
N GLU A 306 -12.28 -27.48 -6.40
CA GLU A 306 -12.08 -28.26 -5.18
C GLU A 306 -10.70 -28.91 -5.21
N TYR A 307 -9.89 -28.65 -4.19
CA TYR A 307 -8.52 -29.14 -4.08
C TYR A 307 -8.32 -29.85 -2.75
N ASP A 308 -7.92 -31.13 -2.76
CA ASP A 308 -7.55 -31.85 -1.53
C ASP A 308 -8.63 -31.75 -0.41
N VAL A 309 -9.91 -31.74 -0.77
CA VAL A 309 -11.02 -31.55 0.18
C VAL A 309 -10.93 -32.53 1.36
N GLY A 310 -11.04 -32.00 2.58
CA GLY A 310 -10.93 -32.76 3.83
C GLY A 310 -9.50 -32.97 4.34
N LYS A 311 -8.47 -32.66 3.54
CA LYS A 311 -7.06 -32.75 3.95
C LYS A 311 -6.63 -31.60 4.85
N TYR A 312 -7.13 -30.39 4.58
CA TYR A 312 -6.75 -29.18 5.29
C TYR A 312 -7.96 -28.64 6.08
N PRO A 313 -8.04 -28.91 7.40
CA PRO A 313 -9.05 -28.27 8.22
C PRO A 313 -8.77 -26.76 8.33
N ILE A 314 -9.82 -25.97 8.59
CA ILE A 314 -9.65 -24.54 8.88
C ILE A 314 -8.81 -24.43 10.16
N PRO A 315 -7.64 -23.76 10.13
CA PRO A 315 -6.81 -23.63 11.33
C PRO A 315 -7.58 -22.95 12.46
N PRO A 316 -7.61 -23.49 13.69
CA PRO A 316 -8.50 -22.99 14.74
C PRO A 316 -7.89 -21.85 15.57
N GLN A 317 -6.59 -21.59 15.47
CA GLN A 317 -5.90 -20.65 16.35
C GLN A 317 -5.92 -19.23 15.75
N PRO A 318 -6.29 -18.20 16.54
CA PRO A 318 -6.23 -16.83 16.06
C PRO A 318 -4.79 -16.33 15.98
N ALA A 319 -4.55 -15.37 15.08
CA ALA A 319 -3.27 -14.66 14.97
C ALA A 319 -3.52 -13.15 14.84
N ASN A 320 -4.21 -12.58 15.82
CA ASN A 320 -4.60 -11.17 15.83
C ASN A 320 -3.41 -10.25 16.19
N TYR A 321 -3.20 -9.22 15.37
CA TYR A 321 -2.13 -8.22 15.55
C TYR A 321 -2.66 -6.80 15.81
N ALA A 322 -3.98 -6.60 15.76
CA ALA A 322 -4.61 -5.32 16.06
C ALA A 322 -4.37 -4.95 17.53
N ALA A 323 -4.06 -3.68 17.80
CA ALA A 323 -3.64 -3.23 19.13
C ALA A 323 -4.69 -3.51 20.23
N ASP A 324 -5.97 -3.45 19.89
CA ASP A 324 -7.08 -3.78 20.79
C ASP A 324 -7.24 -5.28 21.08
N ARG A 325 -6.48 -6.14 20.39
CA ARG A 325 -6.42 -7.60 20.58
C ARG A 325 -5.14 -8.06 21.29
N ILE A 326 -4.26 -7.13 21.67
CA ILE A 326 -2.97 -7.45 22.32
C ILE A 326 -3.02 -7.03 23.79
N ASP A 327 -2.86 -8.00 24.69
CA ASP A 327 -2.97 -7.78 26.14
C ASP A 327 -1.78 -7.01 26.74
N LYS A 328 -0.59 -7.14 26.13
CA LYS A 328 0.66 -6.63 26.70
C LYS A 328 1.53 -5.95 25.65
N PHE A 329 1.80 -4.67 25.88
CA PHE A 329 2.75 -3.88 25.11
C PHE A 329 4.09 -3.79 25.81
N ARG A 330 5.14 -3.48 25.04
CA ARG A 330 6.46 -3.19 25.62
C ARG A 330 6.39 -1.87 26.38
N GLU A 331 6.89 -1.87 27.60
CA GLU A 331 7.03 -0.68 28.43
C GLU A 331 8.46 -0.12 28.37
N GLY A 332 8.66 1.12 28.81
CA GLY A 332 9.99 1.72 28.97
C GLY A 332 10.60 2.38 27.73
N LEU A 333 9.87 2.45 26.61
CA LEU A 333 10.28 3.26 25.46
C LEU A 333 10.23 4.75 25.82
N LYS A 334 11.37 5.44 25.70
CA LYS A 334 11.46 6.90 25.90
C LYS A 334 11.12 7.64 24.61
N PRO A 335 10.53 8.84 24.66
CA PRO A 335 10.23 9.62 23.46
C PRO A 335 11.49 9.99 22.67
N ILE A 336 11.38 9.96 21.34
CA ILE A 336 12.37 10.49 20.40
C ILE A 336 11.70 11.62 19.63
N GLN A 337 12.34 12.79 19.57
CA GLN A 337 11.84 13.95 18.84
C GLN A 337 12.88 14.34 17.79
N ILE A 338 12.42 14.46 16.56
CA ILE A 338 13.20 14.98 15.42
C ILE A 338 12.56 16.30 15.05
N THR A 339 13.30 17.39 15.15
CA THR A 339 12.78 18.74 14.90
C THR A 339 13.75 19.54 14.03
N GLN A 340 13.18 20.45 13.24
CA GLN A 340 13.92 21.40 12.42
C GLN A 340 13.44 22.81 12.78
N PRO A 341 14.03 23.46 13.79
CA PRO A 341 13.50 24.70 14.35
C PRO A 341 13.49 25.87 13.36
N GLU A 342 14.31 25.82 12.31
CA GLU A 342 14.41 26.83 11.26
C GLU A 342 13.69 26.43 9.96
N GLY A 343 12.92 25.32 9.99
CA GLY A 343 12.29 24.75 8.80
C GLY A 343 13.20 23.77 8.04
N PRO A 344 12.69 23.16 6.96
CA PRO A 344 13.45 22.25 6.13
C PRO A 344 14.42 23.00 5.20
N SER A 345 15.46 22.31 4.76
CA SER A 345 16.46 22.82 3.80
C SER A 345 16.03 22.66 2.33
N PHE A 346 14.84 22.11 2.09
CA PHE A 346 14.23 22.01 0.76
C PHE A 346 13.17 23.09 0.54
N SER A 347 12.95 23.45 -0.71
CA SER A 347 11.80 24.24 -1.14
C SER A 347 10.92 23.43 -2.10
N VAL A 348 9.62 23.77 -2.13
CA VAL A 348 8.66 23.12 -3.02
C VAL A 348 7.82 24.19 -3.72
N ASN A 349 7.79 24.13 -5.06
CA ASN A 349 6.95 24.99 -5.90
C ASN A 349 6.00 24.13 -6.75
N GLY A 350 4.75 24.00 -6.33
CA GLY A 350 3.83 23.00 -6.85
C GLY A 350 4.35 21.60 -6.52
N ASN A 351 4.78 20.87 -7.54
CA ASN A 351 5.38 19.54 -7.40
C ASN A 351 6.89 19.51 -7.66
N GLU A 352 7.49 20.65 -8.01
CA GLU A 352 8.93 20.77 -8.20
C GLU A 352 9.62 20.99 -6.85
N VAL A 353 10.67 20.21 -6.59
CA VAL A 353 11.44 20.21 -5.35
C VAL A 353 12.86 20.65 -5.66
N GLU A 354 13.41 21.54 -4.81
CA GLU A 354 14.82 21.90 -4.81
C GLU A 354 15.42 21.61 -3.42
N TRP A 355 16.52 20.85 -3.39
CA TRP A 355 17.21 20.47 -2.14
C TRP A 355 18.69 20.17 -2.38
N GLN A 356 19.60 20.89 -1.73
CA GLN A 356 21.06 20.60 -1.77
C GLN A 356 21.60 20.32 -3.20
N ASN A 357 21.34 21.25 -4.14
CA ASN A 357 21.61 21.16 -5.58
C ASN A 357 20.75 20.17 -6.37
N TRP A 358 19.96 19.30 -5.74
CA TRP A 358 19.00 18.47 -6.46
C TRP A 358 17.78 19.28 -6.88
N LYS A 359 17.29 18.99 -8.09
CA LYS A 359 16.03 19.50 -8.61
C LYS A 359 15.26 18.36 -9.27
N PHE A 360 13.99 18.18 -8.91
CA PHE A 360 13.14 17.12 -9.46
C PHE A 360 11.66 17.45 -9.29
N VAL A 361 10.79 16.70 -9.97
CA VAL A 361 9.33 16.85 -9.88
C VAL A 361 8.71 15.57 -9.33
N VAL A 362 7.90 15.71 -8.29
CA VAL A 362 7.15 14.61 -7.66
C VAL A 362 5.86 14.38 -8.45
N GLY A 363 5.72 13.19 -9.03
CA GLY A 363 4.51 12.75 -9.71
C GLY A 363 3.76 11.69 -8.91
N PHE A 364 2.52 11.43 -9.33
CA PHE A 364 1.67 10.40 -8.76
C PHE A 364 0.67 9.89 -9.80
N ASN A 365 0.44 8.57 -9.86
CA ASN A 365 -0.64 7.99 -10.67
C ASN A 365 -1.21 6.71 -10.04
N ALA A 366 -2.41 6.29 -10.49
CA ALA A 366 -3.13 5.13 -9.94
C ALA A 366 -2.36 3.81 -10.06
N ARG A 367 -1.53 3.66 -11.09
CA ARG A 367 -0.79 2.43 -11.37
C ARG A 367 0.45 2.33 -10.51
N GLU A 368 1.39 3.25 -10.69
CA GLU A 368 2.75 3.21 -10.14
C GLU A 368 2.86 3.85 -8.74
N GLY A 369 1.87 4.66 -8.32
CA GLY A 369 1.99 5.49 -7.13
C GLY A 369 2.97 6.63 -7.35
N LEU A 370 3.95 6.79 -6.46
CA LEU A 370 4.98 7.83 -6.55
C LEU A 370 5.85 7.66 -7.81
N THR A 371 5.98 8.74 -8.58
CA THR A 371 6.94 8.87 -9.67
C THR A 371 7.85 10.07 -9.43
N MET A 372 9.07 10.01 -9.96
CA MET A 372 10.02 11.13 -9.92
C MET A 372 10.40 11.50 -11.34
N HIS A 373 10.30 12.77 -11.67
CA HIS A 373 10.60 13.27 -13.00
C HIS A 373 11.69 14.31 -12.97
N HIS A 374 12.36 14.45 -14.10
CA HIS A 374 13.25 15.55 -14.40
C HIS A 374 14.36 15.77 -13.35
N VAL A 375 14.92 14.67 -12.83
CA VAL A 375 15.93 14.69 -11.77
C VAL A 375 17.25 15.24 -12.29
N ARG A 376 17.73 16.30 -11.65
CA ARG A 376 18.94 17.05 -12.00
C ARG A 376 19.78 17.32 -10.75
N TYR A 377 21.07 17.50 -10.94
CA TYR A 377 22.00 18.02 -9.92
C TYR A 377 22.65 19.30 -10.47
N GLY A 378 22.28 20.46 -9.91
CA GLY A 378 22.44 21.75 -10.57
C GLY A 378 21.74 21.73 -11.93
N ASP A 379 22.42 22.18 -12.98
CA ASP A 379 21.89 22.18 -14.35
C ASP A 379 22.08 20.84 -15.08
N ARG A 380 22.68 19.83 -14.43
CA ARG A 380 23.05 18.57 -15.09
C ARG A 380 21.93 17.54 -14.94
N PRO A 381 21.37 16.99 -16.03
CA PRO A 381 20.39 15.92 -15.95
C PRO A 381 21.02 14.65 -15.39
N VAL A 382 20.33 14.00 -14.46
CA VAL A 382 20.72 12.70 -13.87
C VAL A 382 19.76 11.61 -14.33
N MET A 383 18.46 11.85 -14.24
CA MET A 383 17.43 10.87 -14.59
C MET A 383 16.15 11.57 -15.05
N TYR A 384 15.60 11.17 -16.19
CA TYR A 384 14.40 11.81 -16.71
C TYR A 384 13.12 11.36 -15.99
N ARG A 385 13.01 10.07 -15.66
CA ARG A 385 11.86 9.46 -15.00
C ARG A 385 12.30 8.27 -14.17
N ALA A 386 11.81 8.16 -12.94
CA ALA A 386 11.85 6.97 -12.11
C ALA A 386 10.45 6.65 -11.57
N ALA A 387 10.13 5.37 -11.55
CA ALA A 387 8.87 4.85 -11.02
C ALA A 387 9.03 3.36 -10.69
N LEU A 388 8.18 2.85 -9.80
CA LEU A 388 7.96 1.42 -9.67
C LEU A 388 7.09 0.93 -10.83
N SER A 389 7.74 0.55 -11.93
CA SER A 389 7.03 0.16 -13.17
C SER A 389 6.22 -1.12 -13.02
N GLU A 390 6.70 -2.06 -12.19
CA GLU A 390 6.01 -3.29 -11.86
C GLU A 390 6.57 -3.90 -10.57
N MET A 391 5.73 -4.66 -9.87
CA MET A 391 6.10 -5.52 -8.76
C MET A 391 5.29 -6.81 -8.87
N VAL A 392 5.98 -7.95 -8.92
CA VAL A 392 5.33 -9.25 -9.02
C VAL A 392 5.68 -10.12 -7.81
N VAL A 393 4.68 -10.82 -7.27
CA VAL A 393 4.83 -11.75 -6.14
C VAL A 393 4.43 -13.16 -6.59
N PRO A 394 5.35 -13.91 -7.21
CA PRO A 394 5.12 -15.30 -7.60
C PRO A 394 5.26 -16.23 -6.39
N TYR A 395 4.24 -17.05 -6.14
CA TYR A 395 4.27 -18.04 -5.06
C TYR A 395 4.95 -19.32 -5.53
N GLY A 396 5.84 -19.87 -4.70
CA GLY A 396 6.65 -21.05 -5.02
C GLY A 396 6.08 -22.40 -4.55
N ASP A 397 4.83 -22.44 -4.11
CA ASP A 397 4.15 -23.69 -3.75
C ASP A 397 3.62 -24.38 -5.02
N PRO A 398 4.07 -25.61 -5.34
CA PRO A 398 3.69 -26.30 -6.57
C PRO A 398 2.29 -26.93 -6.52
N SER A 399 1.59 -26.88 -5.38
CA SER A 399 0.26 -27.45 -5.24
C SER A 399 -0.74 -26.77 -6.18
N PRO A 400 -1.70 -27.51 -6.78
CA PRO A 400 -2.63 -26.95 -7.77
C PRO A 400 -3.41 -25.72 -7.30
N GLN A 401 -3.70 -25.64 -6.00
CA GLN A 401 -4.43 -24.53 -5.39
C GLN A 401 -3.58 -23.26 -5.18
N GLN A 402 -2.26 -23.36 -5.14
CA GLN A 402 -1.34 -22.22 -4.96
C GLN A 402 -0.57 -21.85 -6.22
N ALA A 403 -0.31 -22.81 -7.12
CA ALA A 403 0.60 -22.66 -8.27
C ALA A 403 0.24 -21.49 -9.22
N ARG A 404 -1.00 -21.01 -9.17
CA ARG A 404 -1.50 -19.90 -10.00
C ARG A 404 -1.29 -18.51 -9.38
N LYS A 405 -0.86 -18.42 -8.13
CA LYS A 405 -0.71 -17.15 -7.40
C LYS A 405 0.54 -16.41 -7.86
N ASN A 406 0.32 -15.45 -8.73
CA ASN A 406 1.36 -14.62 -9.34
C ASN A 406 0.80 -13.20 -9.51
N ALA A 407 0.66 -12.46 -8.40
CA ALA A 407 0.09 -11.12 -8.44
C ALA A 407 1.09 -10.14 -9.06
N PHE A 408 0.67 -9.39 -10.07
CA PHE A 408 1.37 -8.20 -10.55
C PHE A 408 0.76 -6.99 -9.85
N ASP A 409 1.22 -6.68 -8.64
CA ASP A 409 0.60 -5.67 -7.77
C ASP A 409 0.45 -4.30 -8.45
N THR A 410 1.42 -3.89 -9.27
CA THR A 410 1.33 -2.61 -9.98
C THR A 410 0.35 -2.69 -11.14
N GLY A 411 0.45 -3.72 -12.00
CA GLY A 411 -0.37 -3.87 -13.19
C GLY A 411 -1.82 -4.32 -12.95
N GLU A 412 -2.03 -5.29 -12.07
CA GLU A 412 -3.34 -5.93 -11.83
C GLU A 412 -4.17 -5.21 -10.76
N TYR A 413 -3.55 -4.51 -9.82
CA TYR A 413 -4.25 -3.84 -8.70
C TYR A 413 -4.01 -2.32 -8.62
N GLY A 414 -2.87 -1.84 -9.11
CA GLY A 414 -2.50 -0.43 -9.01
C GLY A 414 -2.04 -0.06 -7.59
N VAL A 415 -0.72 -0.09 -7.36
CA VAL A 415 -0.14 0.27 -6.06
C VAL A 415 -0.41 1.74 -5.70
N GLY A 416 -0.58 2.61 -6.70
CA GLY A 416 -1.00 3.99 -6.49
C GLY A 416 -2.42 4.10 -5.93
N TYR A 417 -3.37 3.33 -6.49
CA TYR A 417 -4.74 3.27 -5.97
C TYR A 417 -4.79 2.71 -4.54
N CYS A 418 -3.89 1.79 -4.23
CA CYS A 418 -3.78 1.16 -2.92
C CYS A 418 -2.97 1.98 -1.89
N THR A 419 -2.59 3.22 -2.21
CA THR A 419 -1.79 4.07 -1.33
C THR A 419 -2.54 4.43 -0.06
N ASN A 420 -1.85 4.35 1.08
CA ASN A 420 -2.37 4.80 2.37
C ASN A 420 -2.28 6.33 2.49
N SER A 421 -3.20 6.92 3.25
CA SER A 421 -2.99 8.26 3.80
C SER A 421 -2.04 8.21 4.98
N LEU A 422 -0.88 8.87 4.84
CA LEU A 422 0.19 8.82 5.84
C LEU A 422 -0.12 9.76 7.03
N THR A 423 0.12 9.24 8.23
CA THR A 423 -0.14 9.91 9.51
C THR A 423 1.16 10.47 10.10
N LEU A 424 1.18 11.77 10.38
CA LEU A 424 2.32 12.46 11.00
C LEU A 424 2.67 11.85 12.36
N GLY A 425 3.95 11.55 12.57
CA GLY A 425 4.49 10.98 13.80
C GLY A 425 4.31 9.46 13.94
N CYS A 426 3.49 8.85 13.08
CA CYS A 426 3.32 7.39 12.99
C CYS A 426 4.05 6.82 11.78
N ASP A 427 3.68 7.28 10.58
CA ASP A 427 4.22 6.78 9.31
C ASP A 427 5.44 7.60 8.86
N CYS A 428 5.42 8.93 9.06
CA CYS A 428 6.55 9.82 8.78
C CYS A 428 6.82 10.74 9.98
N LEU A 429 8.06 10.78 10.47
CA LEU A 429 8.48 11.48 11.68
C LEU A 429 9.41 12.66 11.35
N GLY A 430 9.23 13.81 12.00
CA GLY A 430 10.03 15.01 11.79
C GLY A 430 9.19 16.16 11.22
N LEU A 431 9.82 17.03 10.43
CA LEU A 431 9.13 18.07 9.67
C LEU A 431 8.80 17.52 8.28
N ILE A 432 7.51 17.30 8.01
CA ILE A 432 7.05 16.58 6.83
C ILE A 432 6.31 17.51 5.86
N LYS A 433 6.68 17.45 4.58
CA LYS A 433 5.87 17.96 3.47
C LYS A 433 5.11 16.81 2.84
N TYR A 434 3.79 16.94 2.76
CA TYR A 434 2.92 15.96 2.09
C TYR A 434 2.50 16.43 0.69
N PHE A 435 2.29 15.45 -0.19
CA PHE A 435 1.60 15.60 -1.47
C PHE A 435 0.38 14.68 -1.48
N ASP A 436 -0.75 15.21 -1.94
CA ASP A 436 -1.98 14.44 -2.12
C ASP A 436 -1.96 13.70 -3.47
N GLY A 437 -2.63 12.56 -3.54
CA GLY A 437 -2.84 11.81 -4.77
C GLY A 437 -4.26 12.02 -5.29
N HIS A 438 -4.43 12.68 -6.45
CA HIS A 438 -5.73 12.87 -7.08
C HIS A 438 -5.97 11.80 -8.14
N LEU A 439 -7.08 11.08 -7.99
CA LEU A 439 -7.52 9.95 -8.81
C LEU A 439 -9.03 10.07 -9.09
N CYS A 440 -9.62 9.04 -9.69
CA CYS A 440 -11.06 8.83 -9.70
C CYS A 440 -11.38 7.35 -9.39
N ASN A 441 -12.59 7.07 -8.96
CA ASN A 441 -13.07 5.69 -8.89
C ASN A 441 -13.52 5.18 -10.28
N SER A 442 -13.94 3.91 -10.34
CA SER A 442 -14.40 3.25 -11.56
C SER A 442 -15.60 3.94 -12.23
N ARG A 443 -16.38 4.71 -11.49
CA ARG A 443 -17.53 5.48 -12.01
C ARG A 443 -17.15 6.90 -12.41
N GLY A 444 -15.86 7.25 -12.30
CA GLY A 444 -15.33 8.55 -12.64
C GLY A 444 -15.58 9.63 -11.59
N GLU A 445 -15.97 9.25 -10.37
CA GLU A 445 -16.13 10.19 -9.26
C GLU A 445 -14.75 10.57 -8.69
N PRO A 446 -14.54 11.83 -8.25
CA PRO A 446 -13.26 12.25 -7.69
C PRO A 446 -12.86 11.42 -6.47
N LEU A 447 -11.60 10.99 -6.45
CA LEU A 447 -10.97 10.33 -5.31
C LEU A 447 -9.68 11.07 -4.98
N THR A 448 -9.51 11.50 -3.74
CA THR A 448 -8.24 12.08 -3.27
C THR A 448 -7.73 11.28 -2.10
N ILE A 449 -6.48 10.83 -2.20
CA ILE A 449 -5.73 10.21 -1.11
C ILE A 449 -4.94 11.34 -0.44
N PRO A 450 -5.41 11.88 0.69
CA PRO A 450 -4.65 12.90 1.40
C PRO A 450 -3.34 12.30 1.92
N ASN A 451 -2.27 13.09 1.94
CA ASN A 451 -0.97 12.65 2.43
C ASN A 451 -0.45 11.36 1.75
N ALA A 452 -0.66 11.22 0.44
CA ALA A 452 -0.26 10.03 -0.31
C ALA A 452 1.26 9.84 -0.36
N VAL A 453 2.01 10.95 -0.43
CA VAL A 453 3.48 10.95 -0.43
C VAL A 453 3.95 11.85 0.70
N CYS A 454 4.90 11.37 1.50
CA CYS A 454 5.62 12.20 2.46
C CYS A 454 7.04 12.47 1.97
N MET A 455 7.50 13.70 2.19
CA MET A 455 8.85 14.15 1.88
C MET A 455 9.43 14.85 3.11
N HIS A 456 10.64 14.47 3.48
CA HIS A 456 11.40 15.06 4.57
C HIS A 456 12.89 14.94 4.29
N GLU A 457 13.70 15.61 5.09
CA GLU A 457 15.13 15.33 5.17
C GLU A 457 15.45 14.63 6.50
N GLU A 458 16.53 13.86 6.50
CA GLU A 458 16.99 13.11 7.67
C GLU A 458 18.52 13.14 7.76
N ASP A 459 19.04 13.09 8.98
CA ASP A 459 20.46 12.85 9.19
C ASP A 459 20.78 11.38 8.83
N VAL A 460 21.85 11.18 8.05
CA VAL A 460 22.30 9.85 7.62
C VAL A 460 23.72 9.56 8.12
N GLY A 461 24.04 10.05 9.32
CA GLY A 461 25.34 9.88 9.96
C GLY A 461 26.49 10.59 9.23
N ILE A 462 27.68 9.98 9.27
CA ILE A 462 28.92 10.59 8.78
C ILE A 462 29.02 10.46 7.26
N ASN A 463 28.96 11.58 6.53
CA ASN A 463 29.22 11.62 5.09
C ASN A 463 30.70 11.33 4.75
N TRP A 464 31.64 12.03 5.40
CA TRP A 464 33.07 11.74 5.30
C TRP A 464 33.80 12.13 6.59
N LYS A 465 34.90 11.42 6.91
CA LYS A 465 35.79 11.75 8.03
C LYS A 465 37.21 11.31 7.69
N HIS A 466 38.19 12.18 7.98
CA HIS A 466 39.60 11.85 7.88
C HIS A 466 40.35 12.46 9.07
N THR A 467 41.30 11.70 9.63
CA THR A 467 42.19 12.16 10.71
C THR A 467 43.63 12.10 10.22
N ASP A 468 44.30 13.25 10.11
CA ASP A 468 45.75 13.29 9.83
C ASP A 468 46.54 13.46 11.13
N ARG A 469 47.11 12.34 11.58
CA ARG A 469 47.97 12.23 12.77
C ARG A 469 49.23 13.10 12.76
N ARG A 470 49.57 13.75 11.64
CA ARG A 470 50.74 14.64 11.53
C ARG A 470 50.41 16.09 11.88
N LEU A 471 49.13 16.45 11.97
CA LEU A 471 48.70 17.80 12.32
C LEU A 471 48.62 17.92 13.85
N PRO A 472 49.28 18.92 14.47
CA PRO A 472 49.40 19.04 15.93
C PRO A 472 48.07 19.12 16.69
N ASN A 473 46.98 19.48 16.01
CA ASN A 473 45.68 19.78 16.61
C ASN A 473 44.55 18.85 16.11
N ALA A 474 44.87 17.62 15.71
CA ALA A 474 43.87 16.61 15.34
C ALA A 474 43.86 15.46 16.37
N PRO A 475 43.30 15.66 17.58
CA PRO A 475 43.18 14.59 18.57
C PRO A 475 42.14 13.55 18.10
N GLU A 476 42.43 12.27 18.41
CA GLU A 476 41.41 11.20 18.44
C GLU A 476 40.36 11.45 19.51
#